data_AF-A0A1I8IFC9-F1
#
_entry.id   AF-A0A1I8IFC9-F1
#
_cell.length_a   1.000
_cell.length_b   1.000
_cell.length_c   1.000
_cell.angle_alpha   90.00
_cell.angle_beta   90.00
_cell.angle_gamma   90.00
#
_symmetry.space_group_name_H-M   'P 1'
#
loop_
_entity.id
_entity.type
_entity.pdbx_description
1 polymer ?
#
loop_
_entity_poly.entity_id
_entity_poly.type
_entity_poly.pdbx_seq_one_letter_code
_entity_poly.pdbx_strand_id
1 'polypeptide(L)'
;KFYFNWRIEQVEREREKLFKKLAKPEMMHCSALLVSLLLLAAVAAQPGGRKHEEQACLSVRAIALPRFIGGRKDNVAFYVKSLQSDGSCQFTLMSPTAKYLVELDESRRHPAVCRRCKTQGNGESCSPVAPEQPAAEGCAYKLSNFCELVSVKSNDQSKACP
;
A
#
# COMPACT_ATOMS: atom_id res chain seq x y z
N LYS A 1 14.01 6.82 31.71
CA LYS A 1 12.79 7.35 31.06
C LYS A 1 12.49 8.73 31.64
N PHE A 2 12.90 9.84 31.02
CA PHE A 2 12.39 11.20 31.37
C PHE A 2 12.76 12.32 30.36
N TYR A 3 13.07 11.99 29.09
CA TYR A 3 13.46 13.02 28.10
C TYR A 3 12.36 13.41 27.09
N PHE A 4 11.20 12.76 27.12
CA PHE A 4 10.17 12.94 26.07
C PHE A 4 9.15 14.06 26.37
N ASN A 5 8.99 14.45 27.64
CA ASN A 5 7.93 15.39 28.03
C ASN A 5 8.28 16.86 27.75
N TRP A 6 9.57 17.23 27.80
CA TRP A 6 9.99 18.63 27.67
C TRP A 6 9.84 19.18 26.24
N ARG A 7 9.97 18.33 25.21
CA ARG A 7 9.81 18.74 23.81
C ARG A 7 8.36 19.07 23.45
N ILE A 8 7.38 18.38 24.06
CA ILE A 8 5.96 18.61 23.76
C ILE A 8 5.52 19.96 24.34
N GLU A 9 5.92 20.28 25.58
CA GLU A 9 5.62 21.59 26.18
C GLU A 9 6.27 22.78 25.46
N GLN A 10 7.44 22.59 24.86
CA GLN A 10 8.11 23.62 24.06
C GLN A 10 7.33 23.93 22.78
N VAL A 11 6.82 22.89 22.09
CA VAL A 11 6.05 23.06 20.85
C VAL A 11 4.69 23.71 21.10
N GLU A 12 4.03 23.40 22.22
CA GLU A 12 2.76 24.03 22.57
C GLU A 12 2.91 25.52 22.93
N ARG A 13 4.00 25.89 23.63
CA ARG A 13 4.30 27.31 23.93
C ARG A 13 4.64 28.14 22.69
N GLU A 14 5.35 27.56 21.74
CA GLU A 14 5.64 28.21 20.45
C GLU A 14 4.35 28.44 19.64
N ARG A 15 3.45 27.46 19.63
CA ARG A 15 2.16 27.53 18.94
C ARG A 15 1.26 28.63 19.51
N GLU A 16 1.13 28.72 20.84
CA GLU A 16 0.32 29.78 21.47
C GLU A 16 0.85 31.19 21.19
N LYS A 17 2.18 31.38 21.15
CA LYS A 17 2.79 32.66 20.79
C LYS A 17 2.51 33.05 19.35
N LEU A 18 2.50 32.08 18.42
CA LEU A 18 2.19 32.32 17.01
C LEU A 18 0.73 32.74 16.83
N PHE A 19 -0.20 32.06 17.51
CA PHE A 19 -1.64 32.38 17.45
C PHE A 19 -1.97 33.74 18.07
N LYS A 20 -1.30 34.14 19.16
CA LYS A 20 -1.46 35.49 19.72
C LYS A 20 -0.91 36.60 18.84
N LYS A 21 0.10 36.32 17.99
CA LYS A 21 0.61 37.29 16.99
C LYS A 21 -0.29 37.45 15.77
N LEU A 22 -1.09 36.44 15.42
CA LEU A 22 -2.02 36.48 14.28
C LEU A 22 -3.36 37.16 14.62
N ALA A 23 -3.63 37.44 15.89
CA ALA A 23 -4.91 37.98 16.37
C ALA A 23 -4.89 39.50 16.64
N LYS A 24 -4.08 40.28 15.91
CA LYS A 24 -4.22 41.75 15.88
C LYS A 24 -4.88 42.19 14.57
N PRO A 25 -6.12 42.70 14.59
CA PRO A 25 -6.72 43.34 13.44
C PRO A 25 -6.36 44.82 13.48
N GLU A 26 -5.47 45.27 12.59
CA GLU A 26 -5.46 46.69 12.20
C GLU A 26 -6.05 46.83 10.80
N MET A 27 -7.16 47.57 10.80
CA MET A 27 -7.90 48.21 9.73
C MET A 27 -7.25 48.22 8.34
N MET A 28 -7.88 47.56 7.37
CA MET A 28 -8.11 48.11 6.03
C MET A 28 -9.16 47.27 5.29
N HIS A 29 -10.42 47.67 5.46
CA HIS A 29 -11.55 47.22 4.66
C HIS A 29 -11.50 47.92 3.30
N CYS A 30 -11.20 47.16 2.24
CA CYS A 30 -11.78 47.26 0.87
C CYS A 30 -11.01 46.46 -0.18
N SER A 31 -9.82 45.91 0.14
CA SER A 31 -9.01 45.14 -0.83
C SER A 31 -9.07 43.61 -0.61
N ALA A 32 -9.64 43.15 0.51
CA ALA A 32 -9.64 41.73 0.90
C ALA A 32 -10.61 40.84 0.11
N LEU A 33 -11.66 41.43 -0.49
CA LEU A 33 -12.64 40.68 -1.31
C LEU A 33 -12.07 40.27 -2.67
N LEU A 34 -11.28 41.14 -3.32
CA LEU A 34 -10.60 40.83 -4.58
C LEU A 34 -9.46 39.82 -4.40
N VAL A 35 -8.71 39.92 -3.31
CA VAL A 35 -7.63 38.96 -2.98
C VAL A 35 -8.21 37.59 -2.60
N SER A 36 -9.36 37.55 -1.89
CA SER A 36 -10.06 36.29 -1.58
C SER A 36 -10.61 35.60 -2.83
N LEU A 37 -11.15 36.35 -3.80
CA LEU A 37 -11.63 35.79 -5.08
C LEU A 37 -10.49 35.27 -5.97
N LEU A 38 -9.33 35.95 -6.00
CA LEU A 38 -8.15 35.48 -6.74
C LEU A 38 -7.48 34.25 -6.09
N LEU A 39 -7.48 34.16 -4.75
CA LEU A 39 -6.97 32.98 -4.04
C LEU A 39 -7.85 31.74 -4.27
N LEU A 40 -9.17 31.89 -4.38
CA LEU A 40 -10.09 30.78 -4.69
C LEU A 40 -9.91 30.24 -6.12
N ALA A 41 -9.56 31.09 -7.09
CA ALA A 41 -9.27 30.66 -8.46
C ALA A 41 -7.89 29.97 -8.59
N ALA A 42 -6.91 30.33 -7.75
CA ALA A 42 -5.58 29.73 -7.76
C ALA A 42 -5.54 28.32 -7.12
N VAL A 43 -6.52 27.97 -6.28
CA VAL A 43 -6.63 26.61 -5.69
C VAL A 43 -7.24 25.60 -6.68
N ALA A 44 -7.95 26.06 -7.70
CA ALA A 44 -8.47 25.19 -8.77
C ALA A 44 -7.43 24.81 -9.84
N ALA A 45 -6.22 25.40 -9.80
CA ALA A 45 -5.18 25.21 -10.80
C ALA A 45 -3.82 24.76 -10.22
N GLN A 46 -3.79 24.14 -9.04
CA GLN A 46 -2.59 23.45 -8.58
C GLN A 46 -2.59 21.99 -9.05
N PRO A 47 -1.61 21.56 -9.88
CA PRO A 47 -1.37 20.15 -10.20
C PRO A 47 -0.69 19.43 -9.01
N GLY A 48 -1.23 19.60 -7.80
CA GLY A 48 -0.65 19.15 -6.53
C GLY A 48 -1.16 17.79 -6.04
N GLY A 49 -2.20 17.22 -6.67
CA GLY A 49 -2.81 15.96 -6.23
C GLY A 49 -1.92 14.73 -6.36
N ARG A 50 -1.00 14.71 -7.35
CA ARG A 50 -0.15 13.54 -7.60
C ARG A 50 0.86 13.25 -6.50
N LYS A 51 1.44 14.28 -5.86
CA LYS A 51 2.47 14.08 -4.83
C LYS A 51 1.91 13.52 -3.53
N HIS A 52 0.66 13.84 -3.18
CA HIS A 52 0.03 13.32 -1.96
C HIS A 52 -0.42 11.86 -2.11
N GLU A 53 -0.89 11.46 -3.31
CA GLU A 53 -1.20 10.06 -3.62
C GLU A 53 0.05 9.19 -3.76
N GLU A 54 1.11 9.69 -4.42
CA GLU A 54 2.41 9.01 -4.49
C GLU A 54 2.97 8.70 -3.09
N GLN A 55 2.87 9.65 -2.16
CA GLN A 55 3.37 9.50 -0.80
C GLN A 55 2.48 8.60 0.08
N ALA A 56 1.17 8.52 -0.21
CA ALA A 56 0.24 7.61 0.46
C ALA A 56 0.50 6.13 0.10
N CYS A 57 1.02 5.87 -1.09
CA CYS A 57 1.25 4.50 -1.56
C CYS A 57 2.52 3.88 -0.99
N LEU A 58 3.57 4.68 -0.81
CA LEU A 58 4.92 4.21 -0.47
C LEU A 58 5.13 3.83 1.02
N SER A 59 4.11 3.99 1.87
CA SER A 59 4.23 3.80 3.33
C SER A 59 3.55 2.53 3.88
N VAL A 60 2.78 1.81 3.06
CA VAL A 60 2.02 0.65 3.53
C VAL A 60 2.82 -0.63 3.32
N ARG A 61 3.06 -1.35 4.42
CA ARG A 61 3.63 -2.70 4.43
C ARG A 61 2.59 -3.69 4.90
N ALA A 62 2.62 -4.88 4.34
CA ALA A 62 1.82 -6.01 4.81
C ALA A 62 2.73 -7.19 5.11
N ILE A 63 2.32 -8.00 6.10
CA ILE A 63 3.05 -9.19 6.54
C ILE A 63 2.09 -10.36 6.38
N ALA A 64 2.47 -11.34 5.57
CA ALA A 64 1.79 -12.62 5.57
C ALA A 64 2.34 -13.51 6.67
N LEU A 65 1.46 -13.95 7.57
CA LEU A 65 1.83 -14.80 8.69
C LEU A 65 2.16 -16.22 8.21
N PRO A 66 3.05 -16.93 8.91
CA PRO A 66 3.34 -18.32 8.57
C PRO A 66 2.09 -19.20 8.75
N ARG A 67 1.91 -20.16 7.85
CA ARG A 67 0.82 -21.15 7.91
C ARG A 67 1.27 -22.51 7.38
N PHE A 68 0.47 -23.54 7.56
CA PHE A 68 0.66 -24.81 6.86
C PHE A 68 -0.23 -24.85 5.62
N ILE A 69 0.36 -25.15 4.46
CA ILE A 69 -0.34 -25.28 3.18
C ILE A 69 0.25 -26.47 2.44
N GLY A 70 -0.59 -27.39 1.94
CA GLY A 70 -0.12 -28.52 1.14
C GLY A 70 0.95 -29.38 1.81
N GLY A 71 0.82 -29.64 3.12
CA GLY A 71 1.77 -30.45 3.90
C GLY A 71 3.08 -29.75 4.25
N ARG A 72 3.29 -28.50 3.82
CA ARG A 72 4.52 -27.72 4.06
C ARG A 72 4.26 -26.43 4.83
N LYS A 73 5.27 -26.00 5.58
CA LYS A 73 5.26 -24.69 6.24
C LYS A 73 5.47 -23.59 5.20
N ASP A 74 4.48 -22.73 5.05
CA ASP A 74 4.53 -21.49 4.29
C ASP A 74 5.11 -20.40 5.20
N ASN A 75 6.30 -19.90 4.86
CA ASN A 75 7.01 -18.97 5.73
C ASN A 75 6.44 -17.55 5.65
N VAL A 76 6.86 -16.69 6.58
CA VAL A 76 6.50 -15.27 6.58
C VAL A 76 6.95 -14.60 5.28
N ALA A 77 6.08 -13.77 4.70
CA ALA A 77 6.43 -12.92 3.56
C ALA A 77 6.08 -11.46 3.86
N PHE A 78 6.85 -10.55 3.27
CA PHE A 78 6.67 -9.11 3.42
C PHE A 78 6.30 -8.52 2.07
N TYR A 79 5.25 -7.70 2.05
CA TYR A 79 4.82 -6.97 0.87
C TYR A 79 4.97 -5.48 1.10
N VAL A 80 5.39 -4.77 0.07
CA VAL A 80 5.47 -3.31 0.07
C VAL A 80 4.47 -2.79 -0.94
N LYS A 81 3.66 -1.81 -0.55
CA LYS A 81 2.78 -1.13 -1.49
C LYS A 81 3.59 -0.12 -2.30
N SER A 82 3.46 -0.19 -3.61
CA SER A 82 4.25 0.60 -4.57
C SER A 82 3.33 1.22 -5.62
N LEU A 83 3.65 2.44 -6.06
CA LEU A 83 2.98 3.06 -7.20
C LEU A 83 3.39 2.31 -8.48
N GLN A 84 2.41 1.92 -9.28
CA GLN A 84 2.60 1.30 -10.59
C GLN A 84 2.58 2.35 -11.70
N SER A 85 3.06 2.00 -12.90
CA SER A 85 3.14 2.90 -14.05
C SER A 85 1.78 3.43 -14.53
N ASP A 86 0.69 2.70 -14.24
CA ASP A 86 -0.69 3.10 -14.51
C ASP A 86 -1.27 4.06 -13.45
N GLY A 87 -0.48 4.44 -12.44
CA GLY A 87 -0.89 5.30 -11.33
C GLY A 87 -1.60 4.56 -10.20
N SER A 88 -1.79 3.25 -10.30
CA SER A 88 -2.41 2.44 -9.24
C SER A 88 -1.41 2.09 -8.13
N CYS A 89 -1.91 1.78 -6.94
CA CYS A 89 -1.06 1.39 -5.80
C CYS A 89 -1.37 -0.01 -5.33
N GLN A 90 -0.40 -0.91 -5.53
CA GLN A 90 -0.58 -2.34 -5.34
C GLN A 90 0.50 -2.89 -4.43
N PHE A 91 0.19 -3.95 -3.69
CA PHE A 91 1.22 -4.67 -2.95
C PHE A 91 2.14 -5.39 -3.94
N THR A 92 3.42 -5.35 -3.63
CA THR A 92 4.46 -5.99 -4.43
C THR A 92 5.24 -6.96 -3.56
N LEU A 93 5.51 -8.15 -4.13
CA LEU A 93 6.49 -9.09 -3.61
C LEU A 93 7.68 -9.12 -4.56
N MET A 94 8.86 -8.78 -4.05
CA MET A 94 10.11 -8.90 -4.78
C MET A 94 10.80 -10.20 -4.35
N SER A 95 10.89 -11.17 -5.25
CA SER A 95 11.75 -12.34 -5.08
C SER A 95 13.08 -12.11 -5.81
N PRO A 96 14.12 -12.92 -5.55
CA PRO A 96 15.39 -12.82 -6.27
C PRO A 96 15.26 -12.94 -7.80
N THR A 97 14.21 -13.59 -8.29
CA THR A 97 14.04 -13.95 -9.71
C THR A 97 12.77 -13.38 -10.35
N ALA A 98 11.91 -12.71 -9.58
CA ALA A 98 10.65 -12.19 -10.08
C ALA A 98 10.09 -11.06 -9.21
N LYS A 99 9.32 -10.19 -9.86
CA LYS A 99 8.42 -9.25 -9.19
C LYS A 99 7.00 -9.76 -9.33
N TYR A 100 6.22 -9.65 -8.26
CA TYR A 100 4.79 -9.95 -8.28
C TYR A 100 3.98 -8.74 -7.81
N LEU A 101 2.86 -8.49 -8.48
CA LEU A 101 1.75 -7.71 -7.92
C LEU A 101 0.85 -8.65 -7.15
N VAL A 102 0.46 -8.24 -5.95
CA VAL A 102 -0.25 -9.07 -4.98
C VAL A 102 -1.50 -8.34 -4.53
N GLU A 103 -2.62 -9.05 -4.58
CA GLU A 103 -3.84 -8.69 -3.86
C GLU A 103 -3.94 -9.64 -2.67
N LEU A 104 -4.05 -9.06 -1.48
CA LEU A 104 -4.23 -9.82 -0.25
C LEU A 104 -5.71 -10.15 -0.06
N ASP A 105 -5.98 -11.24 0.66
CA ASP A 105 -7.33 -11.60 1.10
C ASP A 105 -7.97 -10.52 2.00
N GLU A 106 -9.26 -10.68 2.30
CA GLU A 106 -10.00 -9.72 3.15
C GLU A 106 -9.38 -9.55 4.53
N SER A 107 -8.76 -10.61 5.07
CA SER A 107 -8.04 -10.57 6.34
C SER A 107 -6.71 -9.79 6.24
N ARG A 108 -6.27 -9.50 5.02
CA ARG A 108 -4.99 -8.88 4.62
C ARG A 108 -3.78 -9.66 5.10
N ARG A 109 -3.92 -10.98 5.26
CA ARG A 109 -2.86 -11.84 5.82
C ARG A 109 -2.27 -12.78 4.81
N HIS A 110 -2.95 -13.10 3.71
CA HIS A 110 -2.41 -14.02 2.71
C HIS A 110 -2.72 -13.54 1.29
N PRO A 111 -1.90 -13.92 0.29
CA PRO A 111 -2.21 -13.64 -1.11
C PRO A 111 -3.51 -14.32 -1.55
N ALA A 112 -4.40 -13.53 -2.14
CA ALA A 112 -5.59 -14.01 -2.83
C ALA A 112 -5.35 -14.06 -4.35
N VAL A 113 -4.66 -13.05 -4.88
CA VAL A 113 -4.27 -12.98 -6.30
C VAL A 113 -2.80 -12.59 -6.39
N CYS A 114 -2.06 -13.29 -7.24
CA CYS A 114 -0.70 -12.91 -7.61
C CYS A 114 -0.61 -12.76 -9.12
N ARG A 115 0.10 -11.72 -9.58
CA ARG A 115 0.44 -11.53 -10.99
C ARG A 115 1.95 -11.41 -11.11
N ARG A 116 2.57 -12.26 -11.93
CA ARG A 116 4.01 -12.23 -12.16
C ARG A 116 4.32 -11.18 -13.22
N CYS A 117 5.17 -10.24 -12.88
CA CYS A 117 5.63 -9.19 -13.76
C CYS A 117 6.90 -9.60 -14.50
N LYS A 118 6.95 -9.30 -15.79
CA LYS A 118 8.13 -9.46 -16.65
C LYS A 118 8.34 -8.16 -17.41
N THR A 119 9.60 -7.76 -17.54
CA THR A 119 9.98 -6.68 -18.45
C THR A 119 9.83 -7.19 -19.89
N GLN A 120 9.03 -6.51 -20.70
CA GLN A 120 8.86 -6.79 -22.12
C GLN A 120 9.03 -5.49 -22.91
N GLY A 121 10.10 -5.40 -23.71
CA GLY A 121 10.43 -4.20 -24.48
C GLY A 121 10.61 -2.97 -23.57
N ASN A 122 9.81 -1.94 -23.81
CA ASN A 122 9.88 -0.65 -23.10
C ASN A 122 8.96 -0.58 -21.86
N GLY A 123 8.37 -1.70 -21.43
CA GLY A 123 7.41 -1.71 -20.33
C GLY A 123 7.47 -2.95 -19.45
N GLU A 124 6.68 -2.93 -18.38
CA GLU A 124 6.43 -4.08 -17.52
C GLU A 124 5.04 -4.64 -17.83
N SER A 125 4.95 -5.96 -18.01
CA SER A 125 3.69 -6.67 -18.19
C SER A 125 3.52 -7.71 -17.08
N CYS A 126 2.36 -7.71 -16.43
CA CYS A 126 2.07 -8.60 -15.31
C CYS A 126 0.90 -9.54 -15.63
N SER A 127 1.17 -10.85 -15.66
CA SER A 127 0.19 -11.90 -15.97
C SER A 127 -0.22 -12.65 -14.71
N PRO A 128 -1.48 -13.09 -14.57
CA PRO A 128 -1.92 -13.89 -13.43
C PRO A 128 -1.06 -15.14 -13.23
N VAL A 129 -0.75 -15.45 -11.97
CA VAL A 129 -0.22 -16.76 -11.59
C VAL A 129 -1.39 -17.73 -11.56
N ALA A 130 -1.57 -18.46 -12.67
CA ALA A 130 -2.64 -19.42 -12.85
C ALA A 130 -2.04 -20.83 -13.04
N PRO A 131 -2.76 -21.88 -12.60
CA PRO A 131 -2.31 -23.24 -12.83
C PRO A 131 -2.42 -23.59 -14.32
N GLU A 132 -1.50 -24.41 -14.82
CA GLU A 132 -1.51 -24.88 -16.22
C GLU A 132 -2.61 -25.92 -16.47
N GLN A 133 -3.05 -26.60 -15.41
CA GLN A 133 -4.05 -27.66 -15.45
C GLN A 133 -5.12 -27.44 -14.37
N PRO A 134 -6.36 -27.88 -14.60
CA PRO A 134 -7.38 -27.86 -13.56
C PRO A 134 -6.95 -28.71 -12.36
N ALA A 135 -7.47 -28.38 -11.17
CA ALA A 135 -7.21 -29.18 -9.98
C ALA A 135 -7.89 -30.56 -10.12
N ALA A 136 -7.25 -31.59 -9.58
CA ALA A 136 -7.84 -32.92 -9.48
C ALA A 136 -9.13 -32.89 -8.62
N GLU A 137 -9.96 -33.93 -8.75
CA GLU A 137 -11.17 -34.05 -7.95
C GLU A 137 -10.85 -34.06 -6.44
N GLY A 138 -11.57 -33.25 -5.67
CA GLY A 138 -11.32 -33.09 -4.23
C GLY A 138 -10.11 -32.19 -3.90
N CYS A 139 -9.50 -31.54 -4.89
CA CYS A 139 -8.35 -30.66 -4.74
C CYS A 139 -8.64 -29.22 -5.17
N ALA A 140 -7.83 -28.29 -4.68
CA ALA A 140 -7.83 -26.89 -5.08
C ALA A 140 -6.40 -26.34 -5.12
N TYR A 141 -6.16 -25.34 -5.96
CA TYR A 141 -4.91 -24.58 -5.90
C TYR A 141 -5.04 -23.43 -4.91
N LYS A 142 -3.99 -23.22 -4.13
CA LYS A 142 -3.84 -22.07 -3.23
C LYS A 142 -2.49 -21.41 -3.45
N LEU A 143 -2.45 -20.09 -3.33
CA LEU A 143 -1.20 -19.34 -3.37
C LEU A 143 -0.48 -19.47 -2.04
N SER A 144 0.81 -19.79 -2.08
CA SER A 144 1.70 -19.60 -0.94
C SER A 144 1.92 -18.10 -0.69
N ASN A 145 2.50 -17.77 0.47
CA ASN A 145 2.92 -16.42 0.79
C ASN A 145 3.96 -15.88 -0.23
N PHE A 146 4.62 -16.76 -0.99
CA PHE A 146 5.59 -16.42 -2.03
C PHE A 146 5.01 -16.48 -3.46
N CYS A 147 3.69 -16.45 -3.60
CA CYS A 147 2.99 -16.50 -4.90
C CYS A 147 3.27 -17.76 -5.72
N GLU A 148 3.55 -18.89 -5.06
CA GLU A 148 3.62 -20.20 -5.70
C GLU A 148 2.28 -20.92 -5.59
N LEU A 149 1.85 -21.63 -6.64
CA LEU A 149 0.65 -22.45 -6.58
C LEU A 149 0.96 -23.77 -5.87
N VAL A 150 0.14 -24.08 -4.88
CA VAL A 150 0.20 -25.32 -4.10
C VAL A 150 -1.12 -26.05 -4.28
N SER A 151 -1.05 -27.32 -4.71
CA SER A 151 -2.22 -28.19 -4.76
C SER A 151 -2.53 -28.73 -3.36
N VAL A 152 -3.74 -28.48 -2.88
CA VAL A 152 -4.19 -28.83 -1.53
C VAL A 152 -5.53 -29.53 -1.55
N LYS A 153 -5.83 -30.32 -0.52
CA LYS A 153 -7.17 -30.92 -0.38
C LYS A 153 -8.22 -29.84 -0.15
N SER A 154 -9.34 -29.92 -0.86
CA SER A 154 -10.41 -28.93 -0.79
C SER A 154 -11.04 -28.81 0.60
N ASN A 155 -11.05 -29.91 1.37
CA ASN A 155 -11.56 -29.95 2.74
C ASN A 155 -10.51 -29.61 3.81
N ASP A 156 -9.22 -29.60 3.47
CA ASP A 156 -8.13 -29.36 4.40
C ASP A 156 -6.90 -28.81 3.66
N GLN A 157 -6.78 -27.48 3.64
CA GLN A 157 -5.70 -26.78 2.92
C GLN A 157 -4.31 -27.08 3.50
N SER A 158 -4.23 -27.59 4.73
CA SER A 158 -2.96 -27.97 5.35
C SER A 158 -2.37 -29.26 4.76
N LYS A 159 -3.16 -30.03 4.01
CA LYS A 159 -2.75 -31.31 3.40
C LYS A 159 -2.52 -31.15 1.90
N ALA A 160 -1.45 -31.77 1.42
CA ALA A 160 -1.16 -31.88 0.00
C ALA A 160 -2.23 -32.74 -0.69
N CYS A 161 -2.51 -32.40 -1.95
CA CYS A 161 -3.12 -33.35 -2.87
C CYS A 161 -2.06 -34.26 -3.51
N PRO A 162 -2.45 -35.47 -3.95
CA PRO A 162 -1.58 -36.38 -4.68
C PRO A 162 -1.06 -35.78 -5.99
#